data_AF-A0A957V2X2-F1
#
_entry.id   AF-A0A957V2X2-F1
#
_cell.length_a   1.000
_cell.length_b   1.000
_cell.length_c   1.000
_cell.angle_alpha   90.00
_cell.angle_beta   90.00
_cell.angle_gamma   90.00
#
_symmetry.space_group_name_H-M   'P 1'
#
loop_
_entity.id
_entity.type
_entity.pdbx_description
1 polymer ?
#
loop_
_entity_poly.entity_id
_entity_poly.type
_entity_poly.pdbx_seq_one_letter_code
_entity_poly.pdbx_strand_id
1 'polypeptide(L)'
;ILQAVLEHFDGTILLVSHDRYLIDHLATQVWELRKNRLEVFPGTYAELIVARQQAAEANKQAAAETRSAMRSDYAASKQSRAEERKRA
;
A
#
# COMPACT_ATOMS: atom_id res chain seq x y z
N ILE A 1 -6.93 -20.46 25.12
CA ILE A 1 -8.18 -20.33 25.91
C ILE A 1 -8.86 -18.99 25.63
N LEU A 2 -8.18 -17.84 25.83
CA LEU A 2 -8.77 -16.52 25.61
C LEU A 2 -9.34 -16.30 24.19
N GLN A 3 -8.59 -16.67 23.15
CA GLN A 3 -9.03 -16.54 21.76
C GLN A 3 -10.37 -17.26 21.47
N ALA A 4 -10.49 -18.52 21.89
CA ALA A 4 -11.69 -19.33 21.66
C ALA A 4 -12.92 -18.77 22.39
N VAL A 5 -12.73 -18.16 23.56
CA VAL A 5 -13.83 -17.51 24.30
C VAL A 5 -14.29 -16.25 23.59
N LEU A 6 -13.36 -15.48 23.02
CA LEU A 6 -13.67 -14.24 22.29
C LEU A 6 -14.27 -14.52 20.90
N GLU A 7 -13.88 -15.61 20.24
CA GLU A 7 -14.48 -16.05 18.97
C GLU A 7 -15.96 -16.44 19.10
N HIS A 8 -16.37 -16.99 20.24
CA HIS A 8 -17.76 -17.41 20.50
C HIS A 8 -18.59 -16.32 21.19
N PHE A 9 -18.08 -15.10 21.29
CA PHE A 9 -18.82 -14.00 21.88
C PHE A 9 -19.80 -13.41 20.86
N ASP A 10 -21.10 -13.45 21.16
CA ASP A 10 -22.17 -12.98 20.26
C ASP A 10 -22.24 -11.45 20.10
N GLY A 11 -21.31 -10.70 20.69
CA GLY A 11 -21.27 -9.23 20.63
C GLY A 11 -20.10 -8.69 19.80
N THR A 12 -20.04 -7.37 19.66
CA THR A 12 -18.89 -6.71 19.02
C THR A 12 -17.76 -6.51 20.03
N ILE A 13 -16.57 -6.96 19.67
CA ILE A 13 -15.35 -6.76 20.46
C ILE A 13 -14.50 -5.70 19.78
N LEU A 14 -14.19 -4.63 20.51
CA LEU A 14 -13.14 -3.69 20.13
C LEU A 14 -11.91 -3.98 20.99
N LEU A 15 -10.82 -4.40 20.35
CA LEU A 15 -9.57 -4.72 21.03
C LEU A 15 -8.43 -3.88 20.48
N VAL A 16 -7.53 -3.45 21.36
CA VAL A 16 -6.27 -2.79 21.01
C VAL A 16 -5.15 -3.62 21.59
N SER A 17 -4.29 -4.14 20.74
CA SER A 17 -3.16 -4.97 21.14
C SER A 17 -1.92 -4.63 20.31
N HIS A 18 -0.76 -4.98 20.84
CA HIS A 18 0.48 -5.03 20.07
C HIS A 18 0.81 -6.44 19.58
N ASP A 19 0.08 -7.46 20.04
CA ASP A 19 0.24 -8.84 19.62
C ASP A 19 -0.46 -9.08 18.28
N ARG A 20 0.35 -9.33 17.25
CA ARG A 20 -0.11 -9.53 15.88
C ARG A 20 -0.88 -10.85 15.72
N TYR A 21 -0.52 -11.90 16.47
CA TYR A 21 -1.20 -13.19 16.36
C TYR A 21 -2.62 -13.10 16.92
N LEU A 22 -2.80 -12.39 18.04
CA LEU A 22 -4.11 -12.16 18.62
C LEU A 22 -5.01 -11.35 17.67
N ILE A 23 -4.47 -10.28 17.08
CA ILE A 23 -5.20 -9.44 16.12
C ILE A 23 -5.54 -10.26 14.88
N ASP A 24 -4.59 -11.03 14.35
CA ASP A 24 -4.83 -11.80 13.12
C ASP A 24 -5.91 -12.87 13.28
N HIS A 25 -5.96 -13.52 14.45
CA HIS A 25 -6.97 -14.54 14.73
C HIS A 25 -8.35 -13.97 15.05
N LEU A 26 -8.44 -12.81 15.73
CA LEU A 26 -9.73 -12.26 16.19
C LEU A 26 -10.29 -11.15 15.30
N ALA A 27 -9.46 -10.45 14.54
CA ALA A 27 -9.89 -9.28 13.78
C ALA A 27 -10.62 -9.70 12.50
N THR A 28 -11.90 -9.34 12.44
CA THR A 28 -12.70 -9.31 11.21
C THR A 28 -12.57 -7.98 10.47
N GLN A 29 -12.13 -6.94 11.19
CA GLN A 29 -11.88 -5.61 10.66
C GLN A 29 -10.72 -4.98 11.42
N VAL A 30 -9.74 -4.42 10.70
CA VAL A 30 -8.57 -3.77 11.28
C VAL A 30 -8.67 -2.26 11.13
N TRP A 31 -8.59 -1.55 12.24
CA TRP A 31 -8.51 -0.09 12.27
C TRP A 31 -7.05 0.28 12.51
N GLU A 32 -6.43 0.90 11.52
CA GLU A 32 -5.05 1.35 11.65
C GLU A 32 -4.97 2.87 11.69
N LEU A 33 -4.27 3.38 12.70
CA LEU A 33 -3.90 4.78 12.76
C LEU A 33 -2.54 5.00 12.07
N ARG A 34 -2.52 5.64 10.90
CA ARG A 34 -1.31 6.08 10.20
C ARG A 34 -1.39 7.54 9.81
N LYS A 35 -0.29 8.27 10.02
CA LYS A 35 -0.15 9.68 9.57
C LYS A 35 -1.35 10.55 10.02
N ASN A 36 -1.77 10.43 11.28
CA ASN A 36 -2.95 11.10 11.83
C ASN A 36 -4.28 10.79 11.13
N ARG A 37 -4.37 9.69 10.37
CA ARG A 37 -5.60 9.19 9.77
C ARG A 37 -5.91 7.79 10.24
N LEU A 38 -7.18 7.52 10.46
CA LEU A 38 -7.70 6.19 10.74
C LEU A 38 -8.10 5.56 9.41
N GLU A 39 -7.45 4.46 9.05
CA GLU A 39 -7.78 3.65 7.89
C GLU A 39 -8.43 2.37 8.36
N VAL A 40 -9.60 2.06 7.81
CA VAL A 40 -10.38 0.88 8.16
C VAL A 40 -10.24 -0.14 7.04
N PHE A 41 -9.82 -1.34 7.39
CA PHE A 41 -9.65 -2.45 6.45
C PHE A 41 -10.56 -3.62 6.85
N PRO A 42 -11.48 -4.05 5.97
CA PRO A 42 -12.27 -5.26 6.18
C PRO A 42 -11.38 -6.50 5.90
N GLY A 43 -11.19 -7.35 6.90
CA GLY A 43 -10.31 -8.51 6.80
C GLY A 43 -9.36 -8.64 7.99
N THR A 44 -8.46 -9.63 7.90
CA THR A 44 -7.49 -9.92 8.96
C THR A 44 -6.26 -9.01 8.87
N TYR A 45 -5.39 -9.11 9.88
CA TYR A 45 -4.16 -8.35 9.89
C TYR A 45 -3.18 -8.82 8.80
N ALA A 46 -3.10 -10.13 8.52
CA ALA A 46 -2.27 -10.67 7.47
C ALA A 46 -2.69 -10.15 6.08
N GLU A 47 -3.99 -10.14 5.80
CA GLU A 47 -4.56 -9.62 4.55
C GLU A 47 -4.23 -8.13 4.36
N LEU A 48 -4.32 -7.35 5.43
CA LEU A 48 -3.94 -5.94 5.43
C LEU A 48 -2.46 -5.72 5.07
N ILE A 49 -1.57 -6.54 5.61
CA ILE A 49 -0.13 -6.46 5.30
C ILE A 49 0.14 -6.80 3.83
N VAL A 50 -0.52 -7.83 3.30
CA VAL A 50 -0.40 -8.19 1.87
C VAL A 50 -0.93 -7.07 0.97
N ALA A 51 -2.12 -6.55 1.25
CA ALA A 51 -2.72 -5.45 0.49
C ALA A 51 -1.82 -4.20 0.47
N ARG A 52 -1.17 -3.90 1.60
CA ARG A 52 -0.19 -2.80 1.67
C ARG A 52 1.06 -3.02 0.86
N GLN A 53 1.59 -4.25 0.86
CA GLN A 53 2.76 -4.58 0.06
C GLN A 53 2.45 -4.41 -1.43
N GLN A 54 1.31 -4.93 -1.88
CA GLN A 54 0.83 -4.78 -3.26
C GLN A 54 0.66 -3.30 -3.64
N ALA A 55 0.03 -2.49 -2.77
CA ALA A 55 -0.13 -1.05 -3.01
C ALA A 55 1.23 -0.33 -3.09
N ALA A 56 2.19 -0.71 -2.27
CA ALA A 56 3.54 -0.14 -2.30
C ALA A 56 4.31 -0.53 -3.57
N GLU A 57 4.16 -1.75 -4.06
CA GLU A 57 4.78 -2.23 -5.30
C GLU A 57 4.17 -1.56 -6.53
N ALA A 58 2.85 -1.48 -6.62
CA ALA A 58 2.15 -0.78 -7.70
C ALA A 58 2.59 0.69 -7.80
N ASN A 59 2.74 1.37 -6.65
CA ASN A 59 3.21 2.76 -6.63
C ASN A 59 4.67 2.89 -7.09
N LYS A 60 5.55 1.93 -6.74
CA LYS A 60 6.94 1.92 -7.25
C LYS A 60 6.99 1.72 -8.77
N GLN A 61 6.16 0.83 -9.31
CA GLN A 61 6.07 0.56 -10.75
C GLN A 61 5.59 1.80 -11.51
N ALA A 62 4.49 2.41 -11.08
CA ALA A 62 3.99 3.65 -11.67
C ALA A 62 5.03 4.79 -11.65
N ALA A 63 5.76 4.93 -10.53
CA ALA A 63 6.83 5.92 -10.40
C ALA A 63 8.07 5.60 -11.27
N ALA A 64 8.31 4.34 -11.60
CA ALA A 64 9.38 3.92 -12.50
C ALA A 64 9.00 4.17 -13.97
N GLU A 65 7.77 3.85 -14.35
CA GLU A 65 7.20 4.11 -15.69
C GLU A 65 7.20 5.60 -16.00
N THR A 66 6.72 6.43 -15.07
CA THR A 66 6.72 7.90 -15.21
C THR A 66 8.14 8.43 -15.41
N ARG A 67 9.12 7.89 -14.66
CA ARG A 67 10.54 8.28 -14.80
C ARG A 67 11.15 7.83 -16.13
N SER A 68 10.75 6.66 -16.64
CA SER A 68 11.20 6.15 -17.93
C SER A 68 10.66 7.01 -19.07
N ALA A 69 9.36 7.32 -19.07
CA ALA A 69 8.72 8.18 -20.05
C ALA A 69 9.34 9.58 -20.08
N MET A 70 9.56 10.18 -18.91
CA MET A 70 10.21 11.50 -18.84
C MET A 70 11.65 11.50 -19.38
N ARG A 71 12.38 10.40 -19.21
CA ARG A 71 13.72 10.23 -19.79
C ARG A 71 13.68 10.08 -21.31
N SER A 72 12.73 9.34 -21.87
CA SER A 72 12.58 9.20 -23.32
C SER A 72 12.20 10.53 -23.97
N ASP A 73 11.29 11.29 -23.36
CA ASP A 73 10.86 12.60 -23.86
C ASP A 73 12.02 13.60 -23.85
N TYR A 74 12.81 13.62 -22.78
CA TYR A 74 14.01 14.45 -22.70
C TYR A 74 15.04 14.07 -23.78
N ALA A 75 15.26 12.77 -24.00
CA ALA A 75 16.19 12.29 -25.04
C ALA A 75 15.73 12.69 -26.45
N ALA A 76 14.43 12.54 -26.75
CA ALA A 76 13.84 12.93 -28.04
C ALA A 76 13.95 14.44 -28.27
N SER A 77 13.67 15.26 -27.26
CA SER A 77 13.79 16.72 -27.35
C SER A 77 15.23 17.21 -27.54
N LYS A 78 16.22 16.46 -27.03
CA LYS A 78 17.64 16.77 -27.25
C LYS A 78 18.08 16.42 -28.67
N GLN A 79 17.57 15.33 -29.23
CA GLN A 79 17.86 14.91 -30.60
C GLN A 79 17.29 15.90 -31.63
N SER A 80 16.03 16.31 -31.49
CA SER A 80 15.42 17.27 -32.43
C SER A 80 16.17 18.61 -32.46
N ARG A 81 16.55 19.14 -31.29
CA ARG A 81 17.37 20.37 -31.18
C ARG A 81 18.76 20.23 -31.80
N ALA A 82 19.34 19.02 -31.77
CA ALA A 82 20.65 18.76 -32.36
C ALA A 82 20.55 18.65 -33.89
N GLU A 83 19.47 18.09 -34.43
CA GLU A 83 19.21 18.02 -35.87
C GLU A 83 18.89 19.39 -36.47
N GLU A 84 18.10 20.22 -35.79
CA GLU A 84 17.80 21.59 -36.23
C GLU A 84 19.07 22.43 -36.38
N ARG A 85 20.02 22.30 -35.44
CA ARG A 85 21.31 23.01 -35.48
C ARG A 85 22.25 22.56 -36.60
N LYS A 86 22.07 21.35 -37.14
CA LYS A 86 22.90 20.85 -38.25
C LYS A 86 22.36 21.27 -39.61
N ARG A 87 21.12 21.75 -39.68
CA ARG A 87 20.44 22.20 -40.90
C ARG A 87 20.57 23.71 -41.14
N ALA A 88 21.06 24.46 -40.16
CA ALA A 88 21.40 25.88 -40.25
C ALA A 88 22.92 26.04 -40.49
#